data_AF-A0A498NE08-F1
#
_entry.id   AF-A0A498NE08-F1
#
_cell.length_a   1.000
_cell.length_b   1.000
_cell.length_c   1.000
_cell.angle_alpha   90.00
_cell.angle_beta   90.00
_cell.angle_gamma   90.00
#
_symmetry.space_group_name_H-M   'P 1'
#
loop_
_entity.id
_entity.type
_entity.pdbx_description
1 polymer ?
#
loop_
_entity_poly.entity_id
_entity_poly.type
_entity_poly.pdbx_seq_one_letter_code
_entity_poly.pdbx_strand_id
1 'polypeptide(L)'
;MKTIVIVFLVAVVCIQCATTSKLNIRKKRAWIVDELSMEEEQTGPFPYKLGDLNIEKKVIEEYSIHGQGIDQDPKGILSINRNGTVYVHGKVDYEQYKRLRINFSKENTRFVVDIDILDVNDNTPVFNRDVYERAVDESTQQGTPLVTVLANDIDQSGTANSEFTLRILSVSPSTSTTQFFIYQKKGDQTGTMFFKGYFDYEKAQTYTILVEAKDHGEKVQLSSTSTVILNIIDKPNYPNPEFVEKTKDAADPSVFLRQVAVKEKLETGPMLEVDKLTMCLSDETTDITALNPDLYSKPLYFELAGDIQEKWRLQSNYGTSVKLIKKSSVHVGDHKLILNISDSQGQFSLQTLSIYVCECNDSAYCKDQAAKPNMFAVAAIILTIPALLAIQMRCNFRSNDTSAAVFPMAAIRKKLVIVGDGACGKTCLLIVFSKDQFPEVYVPTVFENYVADIEVDGKQVELALWDTAGQEDYDRLRPLSYPDTDVILMCFSIDSPDSLENIPEKWTPEEPVKPEEGRDMANRINAFGYLECSAKTKDGVREVFEMATRAALQARKRGKKTGCLLL
;
A
#
# COMPACT_ATOMS: atom_id res chain seq x y z
N MET A 1 -42.11 0.99 -25.57
CA MET A 1 -40.89 0.76 -26.36
C MET A 1 -40.38 2.12 -26.82
N LYS A 2 -39.18 2.54 -26.37
CA LYS A 2 -38.40 3.61 -27.02
C LYS A 2 -37.57 2.94 -28.14
N THR A 3 -37.36 3.60 -29.27
CA THR A 3 -36.45 3.09 -30.31
C THR A 3 -35.02 3.22 -29.82
N ILE A 4 -34.34 2.11 -29.55
CA ILE A 4 -32.91 2.10 -29.23
C ILE A 4 -32.14 2.46 -30.50
N VAL A 5 -31.25 3.45 -30.42
CA VAL A 5 -30.35 3.82 -31.52
C VAL A 5 -29.01 3.12 -31.29
N ILE A 6 -28.69 2.16 -32.15
CA ILE A 6 -27.39 1.48 -32.16
C ILE A 6 -26.45 2.32 -33.03
N VAL A 7 -25.29 2.69 -32.50
CA VAL A 7 -24.29 3.51 -33.19
C VAL A 7 -22.97 2.73 -33.26
N PHE A 8 -22.52 2.44 -34.48
CA PHE A 8 -21.18 1.89 -34.73
C PHE A 8 -20.16 3.02 -34.80
N LEU A 9 -19.16 3.00 -33.92
CA LEU A 9 -18.17 4.08 -33.79
C LEU A 9 -16.77 3.57 -34.16
N VAL A 10 -16.26 3.97 -35.32
CA VAL A 10 -14.93 3.56 -35.80
C VAL A 10 -13.90 4.59 -35.35
N ALA A 11 -13.13 4.26 -34.31
CA ALA A 11 -12.11 5.14 -33.75
C ALA A 11 -10.85 5.20 -34.64
N VAL A 12 -10.66 6.30 -35.37
CA VAL A 12 -9.43 6.58 -36.14
C VAL A 12 -8.72 7.80 -35.57
N VAL A 13 -7.75 7.57 -34.69
CA VAL A 13 -6.85 8.63 -34.19
C VAL A 13 -5.65 8.77 -35.14
N CYS A 14 -5.81 9.58 -36.19
CA CYS A 14 -4.72 9.94 -37.09
C CYS A 14 -4.32 11.42 -36.94
N ILE A 15 -3.25 11.68 -36.19
CA ILE A 15 -2.58 12.99 -36.21
C ILE A 15 -1.83 13.13 -37.54
N GLN A 16 -2.32 13.99 -38.44
CA GLN A 16 -1.50 14.54 -39.52
C GLN A 16 -2.08 15.83 -40.09
N CYS A 17 -1.33 16.94 -40.00
CA CYS A 17 -1.45 18.01 -40.99
C CYS A 17 -0.86 17.52 -42.32
N ALA A 18 -1.48 17.91 -43.42
CA ALA A 18 -1.30 17.24 -44.71
C ALA A 18 0.00 17.58 -45.45
N THR A 19 0.46 16.62 -46.25
CA THR A 19 0.81 16.89 -47.66
C THR A 19 0.55 15.64 -48.51
N THR A 20 0.41 15.81 -49.82
CA THR A 20 -0.26 14.87 -50.71
C THR A 20 0.60 13.72 -51.24
N SER A 21 -0.09 12.67 -51.69
CA SER A 21 0.37 11.64 -52.64
C SER A 21 1.52 10.73 -52.21
N LYS A 22 1.16 9.60 -51.60
CA LYS A 22 1.63 8.26 -52.00
C LYS A 22 0.58 7.21 -51.64
N LEU A 23 0.47 6.17 -52.46
CA LEU A 23 -0.40 5.02 -52.19
C LEU A 23 0.15 4.25 -50.99
N ASN A 24 -0.44 4.43 -49.82
CA ASN A 24 -0.10 3.67 -48.62
C ASN A 24 -0.64 2.25 -48.73
N ILE A 25 0.14 1.39 -49.39
CA ILE A 25 0.09 -0.07 -49.29
C ILE A 25 -0.04 -0.46 -47.81
N ARG A 26 -0.92 -1.43 -47.49
CA ARG A 26 -1.12 -1.96 -46.13
C ARG A 26 0.23 -2.27 -45.45
N LYS A 27 0.62 -1.46 -44.46
CA LYS A 27 1.62 -1.86 -43.46
C LYS A 27 0.89 -2.57 -42.32
N LYS A 28 0.93 -3.90 -42.34
CA LYS A 28 0.51 -4.78 -41.23
C LYS A 28 1.25 -4.36 -39.95
N ARG A 29 0.49 -4.00 -38.91
CA ARG A 29 0.91 -3.88 -37.50
C ARG A 29 -0.30 -4.31 -36.65
N ALA A 30 -0.15 -4.87 -35.45
CA ALA A 30 1.10 -5.35 -34.83
C ALA A 30 1.33 -6.86 -35.13
N TRP A 31 2.39 -7.41 -34.55
CA TRP A 31 2.48 -8.87 -34.34
C TRP A 31 1.81 -9.14 -33.00
N ILE A 32 0.78 -9.99 -32.98
CA ILE A 32 0.39 -10.65 -31.73
C ILE A 32 1.49 -11.67 -31.49
N VAL A 33 2.31 -11.39 -30.49
CA VAL A 33 3.28 -12.32 -29.95
C VAL A 33 2.59 -12.94 -28.74
N ASP A 34 2.45 -14.26 -28.75
CA ASP A 34 1.85 -14.99 -27.63
C ASP A 34 2.65 -14.71 -26.35
N GLU A 35 1.95 -14.56 -25.22
CA GLU A 35 2.54 -14.14 -23.94
C GLU A 35 3.48 -15.24 -23.41
N LEU A 36 4.78 -15.10 -23.70
CA LEU A 36 5.80 -16.07 -23.30
C LEU A 36 6.18 -15.86 -21.84
N SER A 37 6.10 -16.93 -21.05
CA SER A 37 6.56 -16.96 -19.67
C SER A 37 7.32 -18.24 -19.34
N MET A 38 8.24 -18.16 -18.38
CA MET A 38 9.10 -19.27 -17.96
C MET A 38 9.23 -19.34 -16.44
N GLU A 39 9.15 -20.55 -15.86
CA GLU A 39 9.53 -20.77 -14.45
C GLU A 39 11.03 -20.53 -14.25
N GLU A 40 11.39 -19.92 -13.12
CA GLU A 40 12.77 -19.72 -12.72
C GLU A 40 13.44 -21.00 -12.17
N GLU A 41 14.73 -20.89 -11.86
CA GLU A 41 15.59 -21.93 -11.27
C GLU A 41 15.54 -23.34 -11.92
N GLN A 42 14.96 -23.44 -13.12
CA GLN A 42 14.61 -24.71 -13.75
C GLN A 42 15.84 -25.59 -14.00
N THR A 43 15.80 -26.83 -13.53
CA THR A 43 16.98 -27.74 -13.53
C THR A 43 17.29 -28.38 -14.89
N GLY A 44 16.52 -28.05 -15.94
CA GLY A 44 16.68 -28.56 -17.30
C GLY A 44 15.80 -29.79 -17.60
N PRO A 45 16.08 -30.55 -18.68
CA PRO A 45 17.25 -30.42 -19.55
C PRO A 45 17.22 -29.18 -20.44
N PHE A 46 18.40 -28.62 -20.70
CA PHE A 46 18.60 -27.50 -21.63
C PHE A 46 19.26 -27.97 -22.95
N PRO A 47 18.97 -27.32 -24.10
CA PRO A 47 17.96 -26.28 -24.26
C PRO A 47 16.54 -26.86 -24.45
N TYR A 48 15.54 -26.15 -23.94
CA TYR A 48 14.13 -26.47 -24.18
C TYR A 48 13.45 -25.38 -25.01
N LYS A 49 12.34 -25.71 -25.68
CA LYS A 49 11.52 -24.75 -26.44
C LYS A 49 10.58 -24.02 -25.48
N LEU A 50 10.65 -22.68 -25.47
CA LEU A 50 9.73 -21.82 -24.73
C LEU A 50 8.40 -21.63 -25.46
N GLY A 51 8.47 -21.29 -26.75
CA GLY A 51 7.30 -20.99 -27.58
C GLY A 51 7.71 -20.55 -28.98
N ASP A 52 6.76 -20.07 -29.79
CA ASP A 52 7.00 -19.48 -31.10
C ASP A 52 6.44 -18.06 -31.15
N LEU A 53 7.22 -17.07 -31.61
CA LEU A 53 6.78 -15.66 -31.64
C LEU A 53 5.77 -15.34 -32.76
N ASN A 54 5.39 -16.33 -33.58
CA ASN A 54 4.52 -16.18 -34.75
C ASN A 54 4.94 -15.09 -35.77
N ILE A 55 6.24 -14.74 -35.79
CA ILE A 55 6.83 -13.73 -36.69
C ILE A 55 7.11 -14.37 -38.05
N GLU A 56 6.74 -13.70 -39.15
CA GLU A 56 7.07 -14.15 -40.50
C GLU A 56 8.60 -14.28 -40.67
N LYS A 57 9.09 -15.46 -41.06
CA LYS A 57 10.53 -15.79 -41.21
C LYS A 57 11.38 -14.68 -41.85
N LYS A 58 10.85 -14.00 -42.87
CA LYS A 58 11.55 -12.90 -43.57
C LYS A 58 11.89 -11.73 -42.65
N VAL A 59 11.08 -11.44 -41.63
CA VAL A 59 11.34 -10.41 -40.62
C VAL A 59 12.50 -10.84 -39.71
N ILE A 60 12.54 -12.11 -39.30
CA ILE A 60 13.61 -12.68 -38.48
C ILE A 60 14.95 -12.67 -39.24
N GLU A 61 14.93 -12.90 -40.54
CA GLU A 61 16.11 -12.81 -41.42
C GLU A 61 16.51 -11.36 -41.79
N GLU A 62 15.68 -10.35 -41.48
CA GLU A 62 15.92 -8.92 -41.81
C GLU A 62 16.17 -7.99 -40.61
N TYR A 63 15.90 -8.42 -39.37
CA TYR A 63 16.02 -7.61 -38.15
C TYR A 63 17.18 -8.08 -37.26
N SER A 64 17.90 -7.17 -36.62
CA SER A 64 18.85 -7.50 -35.55
C SER A 64 18.12 -7.73 -34.23
N ILE A 65 18.30 -8.93 -33.67
CA ILE A 65 17.76 -9.37 -32.38
C ILE A 65 18.82 -9.12 -31.30
N HIS A 66 18.46 -8.40 -30.24
CA HIS A 66 19.36 -7.97 -29.16
C HIS A 66 18.55 -7.67 -27.89
N GLY A 67 19.14 -7.78 -26.71
CA GLY A 67 18.46 -7.58 -25.43
C GLY A 67 18.85 -8.61 -24.37
N GLN A 68 18.13 -8.57 -23.26
CA GLN A 68 18.31 -9.47 -22.13
C GLN A 68 18.03 -10.92 -22.55
N GLY A 69 18.72 -11.89 -21.92
CA GLY A 69 18.69 -13.28 -22.36
C GLY A 69 19.61 -13.56 -23.55
N ILE A 70 19.83 -12.61 -24.47
CA ILE A 70 20.53 -12.86 -25.74
C ILE A 70 21.97 -12.33 -25.70
N ASP A 71 22.16 -11.01 -25.83
CA ASP A 71 23.48 -10.37 -25.88
C ASP A 71 23.73 -9.40 -24.71
N GLN A 72 22.70 -9.06 -23.95
CA GLN A 72 22.74 -8.34 -22.68
C GLN A 72 22.39 -9.29 -21.52
N ASP A 73 22.71 -8.90 -20.29
CA ASP A 73 22.53 -9.76 -19.13
C ASP A 73 21.03 -9.99 -18.78
N PRO A 74 20.65 -11.22 -18.35
CA PRO A 74 21.48 -12.40 -18.20
C PRO A 74 21.81 -13.02 -19.57
N LYS A 75 23.11 -13.13 -19.91
CA LYS A 75 23.53 -13.29 -21.30
C LYS A 75 23.56 -14.75 -21.78
N GLY A 76 23.06 -15.00 -22.98
CA GLY A 76 23.10 -16.32 -23.63
C GLY A 76 22.09 -17.34 -23.08
N ILE A 77 21.18 -16.92 -22.20
CA ILE A 77 20.09 -17.74 -21.67
C ILE A 77 19.02 -18.03 -22.74
N LEU A 78 18.85 -17.16 -23.74
CA LEU A 78 17.82 -17.26 -24.78
C LEU A 78 18.43 -17.28 -26.19
N SER A 79 17.81 -18.05 -27.09
CA SER A 79 18.10 -18.01 -28.53
C SER A 79 16.83 -18.09 -29.36
N ILE A 80 16.78 -17.39 -30.49
CA ILE A 80 15.63 -17.41 -31.41
C ILE A 80 16.07 -18.04 -32.75
N ASN A 81 15.38 -19.11 -33.15
CA ASN A 81 15.61 -19.75 -34.44
C ASN A 81 14.94 -18.98 -35.59
N ARG A 82 15.42 -19.21 -36.83
CA ARG A 82 14.94 -18.52 -38.05
C ARG A 82 13.45 -18.73 -38.38
N ASN A 83 12.76 -19.61 -37.67
CA ASN A 83 11.33 -19.88 -37.79
C ASN A 83 10.48 -19.21 -36.70
N GLY A 84 11.09 -18.48 -35.76
CA GLY A 84 10.39 -17.77 -34.67
C GLY A 84 10.34 -18.53 -33.35
N THR A 85 10.85 -19.77 -33.30
CA THR A 85 10.91 -20.54 -32.04
C THR A 85 11.95 -19.96 -31.09
N VAL A 86 11.54 -19.67 -29.85
CA VAL A 86 12.43 -19.28 -28.75
C VAL A 86 12.84 -20.52 -27.96
N TYR A 87 14.13 -20.60 -27.64
CA TYR A 87 14.71 -21.64 -26.80
C TYR A 87 15.42 -21.03 -25.60
N VAL A 88 15.28 -21.69 -24.44
CA VAL A 88 16.01 -21.39 -23.21
C VAL A 88 17.20 -22.33 -23.08
N HIS A 89 18.37 -21.83 -22.69
CA HIS A 89 19.66 -22.54 -22.59
C HIS A 89 20.23 -22.61 -21.18
N GLY A 90 19.68 -21.86 -20.24
CA GLY A 90 20.12 -21.83 -18.84
C GLY A 90 19.03 -21.30 -17.91
N LYS A 91 19.37 -21.17 -16.63
CA LYS A 91 18.47 -20.69 -15.60
C LYS A 91 18.25 -19.17 -15.66
N VAL A 92 17.19 -18.74 -14.98
CA VAL A 92 16.89 -17.35 -14.62
C VAL A 92 16.53 -17.33 -13.13
N ASP A 93 16.53 -16.11 -12.58
CA ASP A 93 16.39 -15.73 -11.18
C ASP A 93 15.42 -14.53 -11.18
N TYR A 94 14.29 -14.65 -10.48
CA TYR A 94 13.18 -13.70 -10.47
C TYR A 94 13.46 -12.47 -9.59
N GLU A 95 14.24 -12.62 -8.53
CA GLU A 95 14.71 -11.52 -7.67
C GLU A 95 15.59 -10.56 -8.46
N GLN A 96 16.43 -11.10 -9.35
CA GLN A 96 17.27 -10.35 -10.26
C GLN A 96 16.50 -9.87 -11.50
N TYR A 97 15.64 -10.71 -12.10
CA TYR A 97 14.91 -10.38 -13.33
C TYR A 97 13.47 -10.91 -13.33
N LYS A 98 12.49 -10.07 -13.00
CA LYS A 98 11.05 -10.42 -13.12
C LYS A 98 10.56 -10.54 -14.57
N ARG A 99 11.34 -10.01 -15.54
CA ARG A 99 11.01 -9.97 -16.98
C ARG A 99 12.27 -9.78 -17.82
N LEU A 100 12.39 -10.49 -18.94
CA LEU A 100 13.46 -10.33 -19.93
C LEU A 100 12.95 -9.61 -21.19
N ARG A 101 13.62 -8.52 -21.59
CA ARG A 101 13.24 -7.73 -22.76
C ARG A 101 14.13 -8.01 -23.98
N ILE A 102 13.51 -8.55 -25.03
CA ILE A 102 14.12 -8.78 -26.35
C ILE A 102 13.68 -7.68 -27.31
N ASN A 103 14.64 -7.05 -27.97
CA ASN A 103 14.45 -5.98 -28.94
C ASN A 103 14.76 -6.50 -30.35
N PHE A 104 13.85 -6.24 -31.28
CA PHE A 104 14.04 -6.47 -32.70
C PHE A 104 14.16 -5.10 -33.37
N SER A 105 15.29 -4.82 -34.02
CA SER A 105 15.51 -3.55 -34.74
C SER A 105 15.88 -3.74 -36.21
N LYS A 106 15.35 -2.88 -37.06
CA LYS A 106 15.77 -2.71 -38.46
C LYS A 106 15.52 -1.26 -38.87
N GLU A 107 16.56 -0.55 -39.30
CA GLU A 107 16.45 0.85 -39.74
C GLU A 107 15.68 1.72 -38.70
N ASN A 108 14.57 2.33 -39.10
CA ASN A 108 13.69 3.15 -38.25
C ASN A 108 12.51 2.36 -37.64
N THR A 109 12.51 1.03 -37.75
CA THR A 109 11.51 0.13 -37.17
C THR A 109 12.10 -0.65 -35.99
N ARG A 110 11.38 -0.65 -34.88
CA ARG A 110 11.69 -1.44 -33.68
C ARG A 110 10.41 -2.07 -33.17
N PHE A 111 10.50 -3.29 -32.66
CA PHE A 111 9.47 -3.89 -31.82
C PHE A 111 10.13 -4.67 -30.67
N VAL A 112 9.35 -4.96 -29.65
CA VAL A 112 9.82 -5.51 -28.38
C VAL A 112 9.01 -6.76 -28.08
N VAL A 113 9.67 -7.78 -27.55
CA VAL A 113 9.06 -8.95 -26.93
C VAL A 113 9.52 -8.94 -25.48
N ASP A 114 8.57 -8.89 -24.56
CA ASP A 114 8.81 -9.14 -23.15
C ASP A 114 8.53 -10.62 -22.88
N ILE A 115 9.37 -11.26 -22.06
CA ILE A 115 9.16 -12.61 -21.54
C ILE A 115 9.08 -12.48 -20.02
N ASP A 116 7.98 -12.90 -19.43
CA ASP A 116 7.82 -12.87 -17.97
C ASP A 116 8.47 -14.08 -17.30
N ILE A 117 9.06 -13.84 -16.13
CA ILE A 117 9.63 -14.90 -15.31
C ILE A 117 8.64 -15.20 -14.18
N LEU A 118 8.34 -16.48 -13.98
CA LEU A 118 7.36 -16.96 -13.02
C LEU A 118 8.06 -17.41 -11.74
N ASP A 119 7.69 -16.72 -10.66
CA ASP A 119 8.03 -16.90 -9.25
C ASP A 119 7.92 -18.37 -8.79
N VAL A 120 8.99 -18.91 -8.19
CA VAL A 120 9.04 -20.24 -7.59
C VAL A 120 9.64 -20.15 -6.19
N ASN A 121 8.95 -20.69 -5.18
CA ASN A 121 9.44 -20.75 -3.79
C ASN A 121 10.80 -21.47 -3.67
N ASP A 122 11.88 -20.69 -3.66
CA ASP A 122 13.26 -21.15 -3.42
C ASP A 122 13.98 -20.36 -2.31
N ASN A 123 13.50 -19.15 -1.98
CA ASN A 123 13.92 -18.38 -0.80
C ASN A 123 13.23 -18.88 0.48
N THR A 124 13.66 -18.37 1.63
CA THR A 124 13.07 -18.75 2.93
C THR A 124 12.74 -17.49 3.71
N PRO A 125 11.66 -17.43 4.51
CA PRO A 125 11.31 -16.21 5.24
C PRO A 125 12.41 -15.81 6.23
N VAL A 126 13.13 -14.71 5.97
CA VAL A 126 14.32 -14.30 6.74
C VAL A 126 13.94 -13.36 7.88
N PHE A 127 14.22 -13.75 9.13
CA PHE A 127 14.10 -12.85 10.28
C PHE A 127 15.08 -11.67 10.20
N ASN A 128 14.66 -10.47 10.59
CA ASN A 128 15.56 -9.30 10.59
C ASN A 128 16.65 -9.34 11.70
N ARG A 129 16.64 -10.37 12.57
CA ARG A 129 17.60 -10.63 13.64
C ARG A 129 17.67 -12.14 13.92
N ASP A 130 18.88 -12.67 14.06
CA ASP A 130 19.11 -14.06 14.53
C ASP A 130 18.67 -14.26 15.99
N VAL A 131 18.81 -13.19 16.79
CA VAL A 131 18.50 -13.17 18.23
C VAL A 131 17.74 -11.89 18.60
N TYR A 132 16.67 -12.05 19.37
CA TYR A 132 15.91 -10.96 19.99
C TYR A 132 16.02 -11.05 21.52
N GLU A 133 16.81 -10.16 22.13
CA GLU A 133 16.90 -10.05 23.59
C GLU A 133 15.91 -9.03 24.15
N ARG A 134 15.21 -9.39 25.24
CA ARG A 134 14.45 -8.44 26.06
C ARG A 134 14.56 -8.80 27.55
N ALA A 135 14.75 -7.78 28.39
CA ALA A 135 14.57 -7.91 29.83
C ALA A 135 13.10 -7.75 30.22
N VAL A 136 12.60 -8.60 31.11
CA VAL A 136 11.19 -8.66 31.53
C VAL A 136 11.11 -8.74 33.06
N ASP A 137 10.41 -7.79 33.66
CA ASP A 137 10.15 -7.76 35.10
C ASP A 137 9.26 -8.94 35.52
N GLU A 138 9.60 -9.70 36.56
CA GLU A 138 8.78 -10.87 36.92
C GLU A 138 7.34 -10.51 37.34
N SER A 139 7.12 -9.29 37.84
CA SER A 139 5.79 -8.76 38.15
C SER A 139 4.98 -8.30 36.93
N THR A 140 5.50 -8.52 35.71
CA THR A 140 4.78 -8.26 34.45
C THR A 140 3.48 -9.07 34.40
N GLN A 141 2.37 -8.42 34.06
CA GLN A 141 1.07 -9.08 33.97
C GLN A 141 0.95 -9.91 32.69
N GLN A 142 0.37 -11.12 32.78
CA GLN A 142 0.05 -11.94 31.61
C GLN A 142 -0.78 -11.19 30.56
N GLY A 143 -0.58 -11.53 29.29
CA GLY A 143 -1.18 -10.81 28.15
C GLY A 143 -0.47 -9.51 27.77
N THR A 144 0.57 -9.08 28.51
CA THR A 144 1.46 -7.98 28.06
C THR A 144 2.29 -8.44 26.85
N PRO A 145 2.45 -7.64 25.79
CA PRO A 145 3.31 -7.98 24.66
C PRO A 145 4.79 -7.99 25.07
N LEU A 146 5.50 -9.05 24.66
CA LEU A 146 6.89 -9.32 25.01
C LEU A 146 7.85 -8.91 23.89
N VAL A 147 7.79 -9.57 22.73
CA VAL A 147 8.71 -9.29 21.61
C VAL A 147 7.91 -9.35 20.32
N THR A 148 8.03 -8.32 19.49
CA THR A 148 7.56 -8.36 18.11
C THR A 148 8.72 -8.79 17.23
N VAL A 149 8.60 -9.97 16.62
CA VAL A 149 9.54 -10.45 15.60
C VAL A 149 9.05 -10.01 14.22
N LEU A 150 10.01 -9.72 13.34
CA LEU A 150 9.80 -9.40 11.93
C LEU A 150 10.59 -10.41 11.10
N ALA A 151 9.92 -11.01 10.11
CA ALA A 151 10.57 -11.72 9.03
C ALA A 151 10.08 -11.18 7.68
N ASN A 152 10.91 -11.28 6.65
CA ASN A 152 10.57 -10.91 5.29
C ASN A 152 10.93 -12.07 4.36
N ASP A 153 10.03 -12.40 3.44
CA ASP A 153 10.43 -13.13 2.24
C ASP A 153 10.73 -12.16 1.09
N ILE A 154 11.47 -12.63 0.08
CA ILE A 154 11.85 -11.84 -1.10
C ILE A 154 11.15 -12.31 -2.39
N ASP A 155 10.58 -13.51 -2.39
CA ASP A 155 9.65 -14.04 -3.40
C ASP A 155 8.49 -13.06 -3.70
N GLN A 156 7.77 -13.27 -4.80
CA GLN A 156 6.70 -12.39 -5.29
C GLN A 156 5.69 -12.04 -4.20
N SER A 157 5.70 -10.78 -3.78
CA SER A 157 4.86 -10.26 -2.71
C SER A 157 3.37 -10.52 -2.96
N GLY A 158 2.74 -11.30 -2.07
CA GLY A 158 1.32 -11.63 -2.13
C GLY A 158 0.98 -12.95 -2.84
N THR A 159 1.97 -13.74 -3.25
CA THR A 159 1.79 -15.17 -3.56
C THR A 159 1.83 -16.01 -2.27
N ALA A 160 1.56 -17.31 -2.39
CA ALA A 160 1.74 -18.26 -1.28
C ALA A 160 3.23 -18.55 -1.00
N ASN A 161 4.14 -18.16 -1.90
CA ASN A 161 5.57 -18.31 -1.71
C ASN A 161 6.07 -17.27 -0.67
N SER A 162 5.67 -15.99 -0.82
CA SER A 162 6.00 -14.96 0.16
C SER A 162 5.08 -14.83 1.39
N GLU A 163 3.88 -15.45 1.40
CA GLU A 163 3.03 -15.50 2.61
C GLU A 163 3.50 -16.62 3.57
N PHE A 164 3.95 -16.23 4.77
CA PHE A 164 4.44 -17.15 5.79
C PHE A 164 3.70 -17.07 7.13
N THR A 165 3.79 -18.13 7.92
CA THR A 165 3.28 -18.20 9.30
C THR A 165 4.40 -18.34 10.33
N LEU A 166 4.28 -17.57 11.41
CA LEU A 166 5.16 -17.59 12.58
C LEU A 166 4.63 -18.57 13.64
N ARG A 167 5.50 -19.45 14.14
CA ARG A 167 5.18 -20.37 15.25
C ARG A 167 6.35 -20.51 16.23
N ILE A 168 6.03 -20.81 17.49
CA ILE A 168 7.03 -21.20 18.48
C ILE A 168 7.29 -22.71 18.33
N LEU A 169 8.54 -23.11 18.09
CA LEU A 169 8.95 -24.51 18.03
C LEU A 169 9.29 -25.09 19.40
N SER A 170 9.98 -24.30 20.24
CA SER A 170 10.44 -24.76 21.56
C SER A 170 10.63 -23.60 22.53
N VAL A 171 10.60 -23.94 23.83
CA VAL A 171 10.81 -23.03 24.96
C VAL A 171 11.69 -23.77 25.96
N SER A 172 12.78 -23.15 26.41
CA SER A 172 13.67 -23.68 27.43
C SER A 172 13.98 -22.60 28.48
N PRO A 173 13.78 -22.84 29.79
CA PRO A 173 13.17 -24.04 30.38
C PRO A 173 11.65 -24.08 30.16
N SER A 174 11.08 -25.29 30.02
CA SER A 174 9.63 -25.48 29.98
C SER A 174 9.04 -25.46 31.40
N THR A 175 8.58 -24.30 31.86
CA THR A 175 7.94 -24.17 33.19
C THR A 175 6.45 -24.51 33.14
N SER A 176 5.90 -24.97 34.27
CA SER A 176 4.45 -25.19 34.41
C SER A 176 3.66 -23.90 34.70
N THR A 177 4.36 -22.81 35.04
CA THR A 177 3.79 -21.51 35.41
C THR A 177 3.64 -20.55 34.24
N THR A 178 4.46 -20.68 33.19
CA THR A 178 4.51 -19.76 32.04
C THR A 178 4.23 -20.49 30.74
N GLN A 179 3.33 -19.96 29.91
CA GLN A 179 3.05 -20.45 28.56
C GLN A 179 3.15 -19.31 27.55
N PHE A 180 4.01 -19.46 26.55
CA PHE A 180 4.20 -18.47 25.48
C PHE A 180 3.33 -18.78 24.27
N PHE A 181 2.90 -17.73 23.57
CA PHE A 181 2.20 -17.84 22.30
C PHE A 181 2.55 -16.63 21.42
N ILE A 182 2.56 -16.83 20.11
CA ILE A 182 2.80 -15.75 19.13
C ILE A 182 1.51 -15.45 18.39
N TYR A 183 1.20 -14.16 18.23
CA TYR A 183 0.07 -13.68 17.44
C TYR A 183 0.61 -12.92 16.23
N GLN A 184 0.33 -13.46 15.05
CA GLN A 184 0.54 -12.85 13.75
C GLN A 184 -0.84 -12.61 13.13
N LYS A 185 -1.04 -11.46 12.50
CA LYS A 185 -2.24 -11.19 11.70
C LYS A 185 -2.04 -11.83 10.30
N LYS A 186 -3.09 -12.35 9.67
CA LYS A 186 -2.95 -12.94 8.31
C LYS A 186 -2.38 -11.88 7.33
N GLY A 187 -1.39 -12.26 6.53
CA GLY A 187 -0.68 -11.37 5.60
C GLY A 187 0.22 -10.32 6.24
N ASP A 188 0.56 -10.46 7.54
CA ASP A 188 1.41 -9.53 8.27
C ASP A 188 2.81 -10.14 8.48
N GLN A 189 3.86 -9.37 8.13
CA GLN A 189 5.25 -9.77 8.31
C GLN A 189 5.68 -9.80 9.79
N THR A 190 4.87 -9.21 10.69
CA THR A 190 5.16 -9.13 12.12
C THR A 190 4.35 -10.09 12.98
N GLY A 191 5.02 -10.74 13.93
CA GLY A 191 4.38 -11.57 14.96
C GLY A 191 4.73 -11.07 16.36
N THR A 192 3.74 -10.76 17.17
CA THR A 192 3.95 -10.33 18.56
C THR A 192 3.80 -11.50 19.51
N MET A 193 4.85 -11.78 20.28
CA MET A 193 4.88 -12.79 21.33
C MET A 193 4.23 -12.27 22.62
N PHE A 194 3.44 -13.12 23.24
CA PHE A 194 2.72 -12.91 24.49
C PHE A 194 2.94 -14.12 25.42
N PHE A 195 2.53 -13.98 26.67
CA PHE A 195 2.55 -15.07 27.65
C PHE A 195 1.28 -15.12 28.51
N LYS A 196 1.06 -16.28 29.10
CA LYS A 196 0.00 -16.60 30.05
C LYS A 196 0.61 -17.20 31.31
N GLY A 197 0.01 -16.91 32.47
CA GLY A 197 0.50 -17.33 33.78
C GLY A 197 1.29 -16.24 34.50
N TYR A 198 2.45 -16.57 35.06
CA TYR A 198 3.33 -15.63 35.76
C TYR A 198 4.80 -16.04 35.64
N PHE A 199 5.68 -15.04 35.57
CA PHE A 199 7.13 -15.22 35.70
C PHE A 199 7.53 -15.40 37.16
N ASP A 200 8.66 -16.04 37.38
CA ASP A 200 9.09 -16.54 38.68
C ASP A 200 10.62 -16.71 38.59
N TYR A 201 11.38 -15.74 39.09
CA TYR A 201 12.82 -15.66 38.87
C TYR A 201 13.58 -16.86 39.45
N GLU A 202 13.17 -17.37 40.62
CA GLU A 202 13.76 -18.55 41.24
C GLU A 202 13.53 -19.85 40.44
N LYS A 203 12.47 -19.93 39.62
CA LYS A 203 12.26 -21.06 38.69
C LYS A 203 12.96 -20.87 37.35
N ALA A 204 13.01 -19.65 36.80
CA ALA A 204 13.54 -19.41 35.46
C ALA A 204 14.04 -17.96 35.28
N GLN A 205 15.35 -17.76 35.43
CA GLN A 205 16.03 -16.47 35.22
C GLN A 205 16.10 -16.04 33.75
N THR A 206 16.10 -17.00 32.82
CA THR A 206 16.11 -16.75 31.37
C THR A 206 15.21 -17.77 30.67
N TYR A 207 14.43 -17.34 29.68
CA TYR A 207 13.75 -18.20 28.71
C TYR A 207 14.34 -18.02 27.32
N THR A 208 14.82 -19.11 26.72
CA THR A 208 15.22 -19.21 25.32
C THR A 208 14.08 -19.84 24.52
N ILE A 209 13.55 -19.11 23.55
CA ILE A 209 12.35 -19.47 22.79
C ILE A 209 12.72 -19.49 21.31
N LEU A 210 12.59 -20.65 20.66
CA LEU A 210 12.86 -20.79 19.23
C LEU A 210 11.58 -20.49 18.44
N VAL A 211 11.62 -19.47 17.59
CA VAL A 211 10.54 -19.08 16.69
C VAL A 211 10.92 -19.49 15.27
N GLU A 212 9.98 -20.05 14.52
CA GLU A 212 10.11 -20.38 13.10
C GLU A 212 9.20 -19.47 12.28
N ALA A 213 9.69 -19.04 11.11
CA ALA A 213 8.90 -18.47 10.04
C ALA A 213 8.88 -19.48 8.89
N LYS A 214 7.69 -19.84 8.41
CA LYS A 214 7.49 -20.86 7.37
C LYS A 214 6.46 -20.42 6.33
N ASP A 215 6.85 -20.41 5.07
CA ASP A 215 6.01 -20.06 3.92
C ASP A 215 4.89 -21.09 3.64
N HIS A 216 4.03 -20.74 2.69
CA HIS A 216 2.88 -21.52 2.26
C HIS A 216 3.05 -22.10 0.84
N GLY A 217 4.28 -22.15 0.30
CA GLY A 217 4.55 -22.56 -1.08
C GLY A 217 3.95 -23.92 -1.48
N GLU A 218 3.55 -24.06 -2.75
CA GLU A 218 2.75 -25.21 -3.19
C GLU A 218 3.60 -26.47 -3.46
N LYS A 219 4.69 -26.32 -4.22
CA LYS A 219 5.58 -27.44 -4.63
C LYS A 219 6.51 -27.87 -3.48
N VAL A 220 7.04 -26.88 -2.77
CA VAL A 220 7.98 -26.99 -1.64
C VAL A 220 7.56 -25.93 -0.62
N GLN A 221 7.82 -26.20 0.67
CA GLN A 221 7.72 -25.19 1.73
C GLN A 221 9.02 -25.16 2.52
N LEU A 222 9.54 -23.96 2.72
CA LEU A 222 10.82 -23.66 3.34
C LEU A 222 10.57 -22.98 4.71
N SER A 223 11.64 -22.74 5.47
CA SER A 223 11.51 -22.14 6.79
C SER A 223 12.84 -21.73 7.38
N SER A 224 12.88 -20.59 8.08
CA SER A 224 14.00 -20.17 8.92
C SER A 224 13.61 -20.15 10.40
N THR A 225 14.60 -19.99 11.28
CA THR A 225 14.35 -19.85 12.74
C THR A 225 15.16 -18.71 13.32
N SER A 226 14.61 -18.08 14.37
CA SER A 226 15.26 -17.03 15.16
C SER A 226 15.01 -17.27 16.66
N THR A 227 15.94 -16.82 17.50
CA THR A 227 15.92 -17.08 18.95
C THR A 227 15.46 -15.85 19.72
N VAL A 228 14.37 -15.96 20.47
CA VAL A 228 13.95 -14.93 21.43
C VAL A 228 14.49 -15.29 22.82
N ILE A 229 15.24 -14.38 23.44
CA ILE A 229 15.81 -14.54 24.79
C ILE A 229 15.14 -13.54 25.71
N LEU A 230 14.40 -14.05 26.70
CA LEU A 230 13.76 -13.25 27.73
C LEU A 230 14.54 -13.39 29.04
N ASN A 231 15.21 -12.32 29.46
CA ASN A 231 15.90 -12.28 30.75
C ASN A 231 14.96 -11.74 31.82
N ILE A 232 14.63 -12.58 32.81
CA ILE A 232 13.71 -12.22 33.89
C ILE A 232 14.47 -11.38 34.92
N ILE A 233 13.89 -10.25 35.31
CA ILE A 233 14.40 -9.39 36.37
C ILE A 233 13.72 -9.80 37.68
N ASP A 234 14.53 -10.32 38.60
CA ASP A 234 14.25 -10.45 40.04
C ASP A 234 13.69 -9.14 40.59
N LYS A 235 12.53 -9.21 41.25
CA LYS A 235 12.12 -8.15 42.18
C LYS A 235 12.22 -8.68 43.60
N PRO A 236 12.88 -7.95 44.51
CA PRO A 236 12.92 -8.34 45.91
C PRO A 236 11.51 -8.35 46.50
N ASN A 237 10.93 -9.55 46.56
CA ASN A 237 9.66 -9.82 47.19
C ASN A 237 9.75 -9.34 48.64
N TYR A 238 9.03 -8.26 48.97
CA TYR A 238 9.06 -7.64 50.30
C TYR A 238 8.82 -8.73 51.36
N PRO A 239 9.79 -8.99 52.27
CA PRO A 239 9.75 -10.17 53.10
C PRO A 239 8.54 -10.15 54.02
N ASN A 240 7.78 -11.25 54.01
CA ASN A 240 6.68 -11.50 54.93
C ASN A 240 7.16 -11.24 56.38
N PRO A 241 6.51 -10.38 57.17
CA PRO A 241 7.10 -9.77 58.39
C PRO A 241 7.20 -10.71 59.61
N GLU A 242 7.37 -12.02 59.41
CA GLU A 242 7.43 -13.03 60.47
C GLU A 242 8.86 -13.44 60.88
N PHE A 243 9.89 -13.10 60.10
CA PHE A 243 11.30 -13.43 60.42
C PHE A 243 12.19 -12.20 60.61
N VAL A 244 11.98 -11.48 61.72
CA VAL A 244 12.98 -10.58 62.31
C VAL A 244 13.74 -11.32 63.41
N GLU A 245 14.58 -12.29 63.03
CA GLU A 245 15.54 -12.87 63.96
C GLU A 245 16.85 -12.09 63.98
N LYS A 246 17.51 -12.04 65.14
CA LYS A 246 18.52 -11.02 65.46
C LYS A 246 19.93 -11.55 65.24
N THR A 247 20.64 -10.97 64.28
CA THR A 247 22.11 -10.84 64.38
C THR A 247 22.49 -9.36 64.34
N LYS A 248 22.99 -8.87 65.49
CA LYS A 248 23.84 -7.68 65.51
C LYS A 248 25.26 -8.15 65.28
N ASP A 249 25.91 -7.67 64.23
CA ASP A 249 27.32 -7.31 64.27
C ASP A 249 27.58 -6.23 63.23
N ALA A 250 28.48 -5.30 63.52
CA ALA A 250 28.67 -4.09 62.73
C ALA A 250 29.95 -4.17 61.90
N ALA A 251 29.82 -4.08 60.57
CA ALA A 251 30.93 -3.94 59.64
C ALA A 251 30.63 -2.82 58.63
N ASP A 252 31.52 -1.83 58.65
CA ASP A 252 31.73 -0.69 57.75
C ASP A 252 31.06 -0.74 56.34
N PRO A 253 30.23 0.27 55.97
CA PRO A 253 29.60 0.35 54.64
C PRO A 253 30.53 0.83 53.50
N SER A 254 31.83 1.05 53.74
CA SER A 254 32.76 1.60 52.73
C SER A 254 33.41 0.57 51.78
N VAL A 255 33.17 -0.74 51.97
CA VAL A 255 33.94 -1.81 51.28
C VAL A 255 33.05 -2.72 50.41
N PHE A 256 32.33 -2.16 49.43
CA PHE A 256 31.75 -2.95 48.32
C PHE A 256 31.66 -2.20 46.96
N LEU A 257 32.54 -1.22 46.72
CA LEU A 257 32.63 -0.48 45.45
C LEU A 257 33.98 -0.68 44.74
N ARG A 258 34.22 -1.87 44.19
CA ARG A 258 35.21 -2.15 43.12
C ARG A 258 35.03 -3.55 42.55
N GLN A 259 35.19 -3.65 41.22
CA GLN A 259 34.79 -4.80 40.37
C GLN A 259 33.25 -4.94 40.30
N VAL A 260 32.60 -4.98 39.12
CA VAL A 260 33.07 -5.03 37.73
C VAL A 260 32.42 -3.92 36.90
N ALA A 261 33.23 -3.02 36.31
CA ALA A 261 32.76 -1.98 35.39
C ALA A 261 33.89 -1.47 34.46
N VAL A 262 34.57 -2.39 33.76
CA VAL A 262 35.52 -2.03 32.68
C VAL A 262 35.25 -2.85 31.43
N LYS A 263 34.33 -2.35 30.62
CA LYS A 263 34.53 -2.27 29.17
C LYS A 263 33.74 -1.08 28.65
N GLU A 264 34.44 -0.03 28.28
CA GLU A 264 33.84 1.14 27.63
C GLU A 264 33.25 0.73 26.28
N LYS A 265 32.05 1.25 25.96
CA LYS A 265 31.50 1.25 24.59
C LYS A 265 30.87 2.59 24.22
N LEU A 266 31.63 3.65 24.49
CA LEU A 266 31.67 4.83 23.61
C LEU A 266 32.13 4.35 22.20
N GLU A 267 31.75 4.90 21.04
CA GLU A 267 31.30 6.28 20.73
C GLU A 267 30.19 6.39 19.63
N THR A 268 29.36 5.36 19.36
CA THR A 268 28.43 5.39 18.19
C THR A 268 26.93 5.56 18.50
N GLY A 269 26.55 5.96 19.71
CA GLY A 269 25.12 6.15 20.05
C GLY A 269 24.53 7.47 19.53
N PRO A 270 23.20 7.58 19.34
CA PRO A 270 22.56 8.85 19.03
C PRO A 270 22.86 9.89 20.12
N MET A 271 23.22 11.11 19.74
CA MET A 271 23.68 12.18 20.64
C MET A 271 22.85 13.45 20.50
N LEU A 272 22.63 14.17 21.59
CA LEU A 272 21.95 15.46 21.57
C LEU A 272 22.75 16.48 20.75
N GLU A 273 22.08 17.31 19.97
CA GLU A 273 22.72 18.43 19.26
C GLU A 273 23.28 19.48 20.26
N VAL A 274 22.63 19.63 21.42
CA VAL A 274 23.07 20.48 22.54
C VAL A 274 22.77 19.84 23.90
N ASP A 275 23.72 19.92 24.84
CA ASP A 275 23.55 19.46 26.23
C ASP A 275 22.90 20.50 27.15
N LYS A 276 22.75 21.73 26.64
CA LYS A 276 22.24 22.91 27.36
C LYS A 276 21.24 23.67 26.50
N LEU A 277 20.11 24.04 27.11
CA LEU A 277 19.10 24.91 26.51
C LEU A 277 18.70 26.02 27.49
N THR A 278 18.18 27.12 26.96
CA THR A 278 17.57 28.20 27.72
C THR A 278 16.15 28.43 27.18
N MET A 279 15.17 28.60 28.06
CA MET A 279 13.79 28.91 27.65
C MET A 279 13.12 29.88 28.62
N CYS A 280 12.20 30.70 28.11
CA CYS A 280 11.51 31.67 28.94
C CYS A 280 10.43 31.01 29.80
N LEU A 281 10.11 31.63 30.93
CA LEU A 281 8.97 31.24 31.77
C LEU A 281 7.64 31.37 31.01
N SER A 282 7.57 32.25 29.99
CA SER A 282 6.45 32.38 29.04
C SER A 282 6.27 31.18 28.08
N ASP A 283 7.30 30.40 27.81
CA ASP A 283 7.29 29.49 26.66
C ASP A 283 6.68 28.13 27.01
N GLU A 284 5.62 27.72 26.31
CA GLU A 284 4.97 26.42 26.57
C GLU A 284 5.84 25.23 26.13
N THR A 285 6.62 25.39 25.05
CA THR A 285 7.40 24.32 24.43
C THR A 285 8.80 24.77 24.01
N THR A 286 9.78 23.87 24.07
CA THR A 286 11.09 24.01 23.40
C THR A 286 11.39 22.75 22.58
N ASP A 287 12.19 22.88 21.53
CA ASP A 287 12.59 21.77 20.64
C ASP A 287 13.90 21.13 21.14
N ILE A 288 13.97 19.79 21.10
CA ILE A 288 15.18 19.01 21.42
C ILE A 288 15.56 18.19 20.18
N THR A 289 16.73 18.46 19.60
CA THR A 289 17.28 17.70 18.46
C THR A 289 18.31 16.67 18.93
N ALA A 290 18.33 15.50 18.27
CA ALA A 290 19.42 14.54 18.38
C ALA A 290 19.87 14.07 16.99
N LEU A 291 21.15 13.71 16.88
CA LEU A 291 21.82 13.26 15.68
C LEU A 291 22.34 11.84 15.90
N ASN A 292 22.11 10.94 14.94
CA ASN A 292 22.83 9.66 14.88
C ASN A 292 24.10 9.86 14.03
N PRO A 293 25.28 9.38 14.48
CA PRO A 293 26.45 9.26 13.60
C PRO A 293 26.18 8.45 12.33
N ASP A 294 25.31 7.44 12.39
CA ASP A 294 24.91 6.63 11.23
C ASP A 294 23.76 7.28 10.44
N LEU A 295 24.00 7.57 9.15
CA LEU A 295 23.04 8.31 8.30
C LEU A 295 21.77 7.52 7.92
N TYR A 296 21.76 6.19 8.12
CA TYR A 296 20.70 5.29 7.64
C TYR A 296 19.62 4.97 8.70
N SER A 297 19.80 5.39 9.96
CA SER A 297 18.90 5.08 11.08
C SER A 297 17.93 6.24 11.38
N LYS A 298 16.70 6.14 10.84
CA LYS A 298 15.57 7.04 11.17
C LYS A 298 14.28 6.24 11.37
N PRO A 299 13.37 6.65 12.28
CA PRO A 299 13.49 7.77 13.22
C PRO A 299 14.37 7.43 14.44
N LEU A 300 14.76 8.45 15.21
CA LEU A 300 15.20 8.28 16.60
C LEU A 300 13.98 8.30 17.53
N TYR A 301 14.16 7.74 18.72
CA TYR A 301 13.18 7.71 19.81
C TYR A 301 13.74 8.42 21.05
N PHE A 302 12.86 9.06 21.81
CA PHE A 302 13.19 9.89 22.97
C PHE A 302 12.29 9.53 24.16
N GLU A 303 12.90 9.33 25.33
CA GLU A 303 12.21 8.98 26.57
C GLU A 303 12.78 9.78 27.76
N LEU A 304 11.90 10.29 28.62
CA LEU A 304 12.26 11.02 29.84
C LEU A 304 12.43 10.04 31.02
N ALA A 305 13.65 9.87 31.51
CA ALA A 305 13.97 8.93 32.58
C ALA A 305 13.90 9.58 33.97
N GLY A 306 13.32 8.86 34.94
CA GLY A 306 13.18 9.28 36.34
C GLY A 306 12.05 10.27 36.61
N ASP A 307 12.02 10.81 37.84
CA ASP A 307 10.90 11.60 38.42
C ASP A 307 10.75 13.03 37.85
N ILE A 308 11.17 13.24 36.60
CA ILE A 308 11.04 14.50 35.85
C ILE A 308 9.73 14.59 35.06
N GLN A 309 9.05 13.46 34.84
CA GLN A 309 7.79 13.38 34.08
C GLN A 309 6.64 14.15 34.74
N GLU A 310 6.72 14.48 36.04
CA GLU A 310 5.74 15.37 36.70
C GLU A 310 5.85 16.83 36.27
N LYS A 311 7.03 17.27 35.80
CA LYS A 311 7.36 18.66 35.43
C LYS A 311 7.46 18.88 33.92
N TRP A 312 7.79 17.83 33.18
CA TRP A 312 8.03 17.88 31.74
C TRP A 312 7.30 16.74 31.02
N ARG A 313 6.96 16.94 29.75
CA ARG A 313 6.46 15.86 28.87
C ARG A 313 6.94 16.08 27.44
N LEU A 314 7.13 15.01 26.68
CA LEU A 314 7.36 15.09 25.24
C LEU A 314 6.01 15.19 24.49
N GLN A 315 5.98 15.90 23.36
CA GLN A 315 4.83 15.97 22.46
C GLN A 315 4.82 14.81 21.46
N SER A 316 6.01 14.40 21.02
CA SER A 316 6.29 13.17 20.27
C SER A 316 7.48 12.49 20.93
N ASN A 317 7.46 11.16 20.99
CA ASN A 317 8.60 10.35 21.44
C ASN A 317 9.44 9.82 20.27
N TYR A 318 9.20 10.27 19.03
CA TYR A 318 9.98 9.91 17.85
C TYR A 318 10.18 11.09 16.89
N GLY A 319 11.30 11.08 16.16
CA GLY A 319 11.70 12.10 15.18
C GLY A 319 13.21 12.32 15.14
N THR A 320 13.68 13.36 14.45
CA THR A 320 15.06 13.89 14.61
C THR A 320 15.11 15.01 15.65
N SER A 321 13.99 15.74 15.77
CA SER A 321 13.74 16.76 16.79
C SER A 321 12.34 16.54 17.38
N VAL A 322 12.21 16.71 18.69
CA VAL A 322 10.97 16.48 19.46
C VAL A 322 10.67 17.66 20.37
N LYS A 323 9.39 18.01 20.52
CA LYS A 323 8.97 19.09 21.42
C LYS A 323 8.87 18.63 22.86
N LEU A 324 9.65 19.27 23.73
CA LEU A 324 9.49 19.22 25.17
C LEU A 324 8.49 20.30 25.60
N ILE A 325 7.45 19.88 26.32
CA ILE A 325 6.39 20.75 26.84
C ILE A 325 6.61 20.95 28.35
N LYS A 326 6.67 22.21 28.76
CA LYS A 326 6.82 22.65 30.14
C LYS A 326 5.48 22.58 30.88
N LYS A 327 5.43 22.00 32.09
CA LYS A 327 4.23 22.06 32.95
C LYS A 327 4.30 23.25 33.90
N SER A 328 3.15 23.67 34.42
CA SER A 328 3.01 24.80 35.36
C SER A 328 3.71 24.62 36.71
N SER A 329 4.24 23.43 37.00
CA SER A 329 5.09 23.13 38.16
C SER A 329 6.58 23.53 37.98
N VAL A 330 6.97 23.96 36.77
CA VAL A 330 8.33 24.43 36.46
C VAL A 330 8.48 25.92 36.79
N HIS A 331 9.49 26.24 37.60
CA HIS A 331 9.85 27.58 38.05
C HIS A 331 11.19 28.03 37.45
N VAL A 332 11.52 29.31 37.61
CA VAL A 332 12.81 29.91 37.23
C VAL A 332 13.98 29.19 37.91
N GLY A 333 15.03 28.88 37.16
CA GLY A 333 16.23 28.17 37.63
C GLY A 333 16.70 27.05 36.70
N ASP A 334 17.72 26.32 37.14
CA ASP A 334 18.29 25.16 36.42
C ASP A 334 17.46 23.88 36.64
N HIS A 335 17.06 23.24 35.55
CA HIS A 335 16.43 21.91 35.56
C HIS A 335 17.31 20.93 34.80
N LYS A 336 17.55 19.74 35.36
CA LYS A 336 18.27 18.66 34.69
C LYS A 336 17.30 17.55 34.32
N LEU A 337 17.30 17.18 33.04
CA LEU A 337 16.46 16.14 32.48
C LEU A 337 17.37 15.01 31.98
N ILE A 338 17.07 13.78 32.39
CA ILE A 338 17.74 12.59 31.86
C ILE A 338 16.91 12.09 30.69
N LEU A 339 17.54 12.00 29.52
CA LEU A 339 16.95 11.52 28.28
C LEU A 339 17.61 10.20 27.87
N ASN A 340 16.79 9.17 27.70
CA ASN A 340 17.16 7.98 26.96
C ASN A 340 16.83 8.25 25.48
N ILE A 341 17.83 8.17 24.61
CA ILE A 341 17.70 8.43 23.17
C ILE A 341 18.21 7.21 22.41
N SER A 342 17.37 6.61 21.59
CA SER A 342 17.66 5.37 20.87
C SER A 342 17.32 5.45 19.38
N ASP A 343 17.89 4.54 18.59
CA ASP A 343 17.55 4.37 17.19
C ASP A 343 16.77 3.08 16.90
N SER A 344 16.37 2.90 15.64
CA SER A 344 15.66 1.70 15.16
C SER A 344 16.50 0.43 15.15
N GLN A 345 17.83 0.52 15.29
CA GLN A 345 18.71 -0.64 15.42
C GLN A 345 18.78 -1.11 16.88
N GLY A 346 18.43 -0.24 17.83
CA GLY A 346 18.44 -0.49 19.27
C GLY A 346 19.71 0.01 19.95
N GLN A 347 20.55 0.79 19.25
CA GLN A 347 21.63 1.51 19.92
C GLN A 347 21.05 2.74 20.62
N PHE A 348 21.45 2.96 21.87
CA PHE A 348 20.93 4.02 22.71
C PHE A 348 22.03 4.75 23.47
N SER A 349 21.70 5.95 23.96
CA SER A 349 22.51 6.71 24.90
C SER A 349 21.62 7.30 25.99
N LEU A 350 22.19 7.47 27.18
CA LEU A 350 21.52 8.12 28.31
C LEU A 350 22.26 9.43 28.62
N GLN A 351 21.61 10.55 28.32
CA GLN A 351 22.20 11.89 28.31
C GLN A 351 21.49 12.82 29.29
N THR A 352 22.20 13.82 29.80
CA THR A 352 21.64 14.84 30.70
C THR A 352 21.52 16.18 29.99
N LEU A 353 20.30 16.59 29.69
CA LEU A 353 19.97 17.92 29.17
C LEU A 353 19.79 18.90 30.34
N SER A 354 20.52 20.00 30.35
CA SER A 354 20.37 21.08 31.35
C SER A 354 19.58 22.25 30.75
N ILE A 355 18.39 22.54 31.30
CA ILE A 355 17.52 23.62 30.84
C ILE A 355 17.50 24.73 31.89
N TYR A 356 17.97 25.91 31.52
CA TYR A 356 17.80 27.12 32.33
C TYR A 356 16.46 27.80 31.98
N VAL A 357 15.58 27.94 32.97
CA VAL A 357 14.28 28.61 32.81
C VAL A 357 14.37 30.00 33.43
N CYS A 358 13.98 31.05 32.68
CA CYS A 358 14.22 32.44 33.06
C CYS A 358 13.09 33.40 32.71
N GLU A 359 13.08 34.58 33.36
CA GLU A 359 12.15 35.66 33.05
C GLU A 359 12.74 36.58 31.96
N CYS A 360 12.17 36.49 30.75
CA CYS A 360 12.68 37.13 29.54
C CYS A 360 12.28 38.61 29.36
N ASN A 361 11.54 39.21 30.30
CA ASN A 361 11.41 40.67 30.33
C ASN A 361 12.75 41.31 30.71
N ASP A 362 13.30 40.91 31.86
CA ASP A 362 14.41 41.61 32.52
C ASP A 362 15.80 41.01 32.26
N SER A 363 15.88 39.75 31.83
CA SER A 363 17.17 39.10 31.50
C SER A 363 17.55 39.25 30.02
N ALA A 364 18.63 39.99 29.74
CA ALA A 364 19.20 40.08 28.39
C ALA A 364 19.75 38.72 27.91
N TYR A 365 20.28 37.92 28.85
CA TYR A 365 20.93 36.64 28.59
C TYR A 365 20.02 35.60 27.89
N CYS A 366 18.70 35.69 28.10
CA CYS A 366 17.75 34.74 27.52
C CYS A 366 17.19 35.12 26.14
N LYS A 367 17.57 36.28 25.58
CA LYS A 367 17.07 36.75 24.27
C LYS A 367 17.90 36.26 23.08
N ASP A 368 19.12 35.74 23.32
CA ASP A 368 20.15 35.62 22.29
C ASP A 368 20.35 34.20 21.70
N GLN A 369 19.56 33.21 22.10
CA GLN A 369 19.65 31.83 21.56
C GLN A 369 18.33 31.22 21.03
N ALA A 370 17.17 31.87 21.24
CA ALA A 370 15.87 31.34 20.80
C ALA A 370 15.57 31.56 19.28
N ALA A 371 16.58 31.79 18.43
CA ALA A 371 16.39 32.40 17.11
C ALA A 371 17.28 31.86 15.95
N LYS A 372 17.45 30.54 15.86
CA LYS A 372 17.78 29.72 14.66
C LYS A 372 17.87 28.23 15.09
N PRO A 373 17.56 27.24 14.22
CA PRO A 373 17.86 27.18 12.78
C PRO A 373 16.57 27.10 11.92
N ASN A 374 16.55 26.88 10.59
CA ASN A 374 17.62 26.76 9.58
C ASN A 374 17.07 27.24 8.22
N MET A 375 17.80 28.07 7.45
CA MET A 375 17.68 28.07 5.97
C MET A 375 18.83 28.81 5.29
N PHE A 376 19.67 28.10 4.54
CA PHE A 376 20.43 28.70 3.43
C PHE A 376 19.46 28.96 2.28
N ALA A 377 18.81 30.12 2.34
CA ALA A 377 17.74 30.48 1.41
C ALA A 377 18.28 30.91 0.04
N VAL A 378 17.72 30.29 -0.99
CA VAL A 378 17.71 30.75 -2.39
C VAL A 378 17.51 32.27 -2.48
N ALA A 379 18.52 33.01 -2.93
CA ALA A 379 18.51 34.47 -2.98
C ALA A 379 19.18 35.08 -4.25
N ALA A 380 19.08 34.38 -5.38
CA ALA A 380 19.37 34.88 -6.72
C ALA A 380 18.53 34.07 -7.73
N ILE A 381 17.67 34.62 -8.58
CA ILE A 381 17.39 36.02 -8.93
C ILE A 381 15.86 36.21 -9.06
N ILE A 382 15.22 37.01 -8.20
CA ILE A 382 13.95 37.69 -8.52
C ILE A 382 14.00 39.12 -7.98
N LEU A 383 14.55 40.02 -8.79
CA LEU A 383 14.40 41.47 -8.62
C LEU A 383 13.45 41.98 -9.70
N THR A 384 12.20 42.27 -9.35
CA THR A 384 11.46 43.49 -9.76
C THR A 384 10.17 43.58 -8.96
N ILE A 385 9.84 44.79 -8.49
CA ILE A 385 8.73 45.07 -7.57
C ILE A 385 7.48 45.50 -8.37
N PRO A 386 6.26 45.11 -7.98
CA PRO A 386 5.04 45.56 -8.66
C PRO A 386 4.77 47.06 -8.44
N ALA A 387 4.43 47.77 -9.52
CA ALA A 387 3.93 49.15 -9.46
C ALA A 387 3.00 49.47 -10.64
N LEU A 388 2.08 50.42 -10.40
CA LEU A 388 1.14 51.07 -11.34
C LEU A 388 -0.18 50.34 -11.66
N LEU A 389 -1.20 50.72 -10.89
CA LEU A 389 -2.60 50.74 -11.33
C LEU A 389 -2.94 52.11 -11.97
N ALA A 390 -3.95 52.08 -12.84
CA ALA A 390 -4.76 53.21 -13.33
C ALA A 390 -4.08 54.31 -14.18
N ILE A 391 -4.60 54.48 -15.40
CA ILE A 391 -5.13 55.75 -15.94
C ILE A 391 -6.27 55.39 -16.91
N GLN A 392 -7.34 56.19 -16.93
CA GLN A 392 -8.50 56.02 -17.82
C GLN A 392 -8.39 56.93 -19.05
N MET A 393 -8.93 56.50 -20.21
CA MET A 393 -10.14 57.09 -20.82
C MET A 393 -10.37 56.71 -22.30
N ARG A 394 -11.62 56.32 -22.63
CA ARG A 394 -12.45 56.71 -23.80
C ARG A 394 -11.92 56.40 -25.24
N CYS A 395 -12.72 56.10 -26.27
CA CYS A 395 -14.17 55.90 -26.50
C CYS A 395 -14.33 55.35 -27.95
N ASN A 396 -15.44 54.80 -28.49
CA ASN A 396 -16.81 54.51 -28.04
C ASN A 396 -17.11 53.00 -28.41
N PHE A 397 -18.19 52.47 -29.03
CA PHE A 397 -19.49 52.96 -29.53
C PHE A 397 -20.54 51.83 -29.72
N ARG A 398 -21.53 51.76 -28.81
CA ARG A 398 -22.87 51.15 -28.97
C ARG A 398 -23.00 49.63 -29.27
N SER A 399 -24.09 48.94 -28.90
CA SER A 399 -25.37 49.41 -28.29
C SER A 399 -26.11 48.32 -27.48
N ASN A 400 -26.77 48.80 -26.41
CA ASN A 400 -28.05 48.35 -25.84
C ASN A 400 -28.23 46.91 -25.32
N ASP A 401 -28.32 46.80 -23.99
CA ASP A 401 -29.47 46.31 -23.23
C ASP A 401 -30.35 45.20 -23.82
N THR A 402 -30.46 44.08 -23.09
CA THR A 402 -31.61 43.90 -22.18
C THR A 402 -31.34 42.83 -21.12
N SER A 403 -31.95 42.98 -19.95
CA SER A 403 -31.92 41.95 -18.90
C SER A 403 -33.01 40.90 -19.15
N ALA A 404 -32.62 39.63 -19.10
CA ALA A 404 -33.54 38.51 -19.02
C ALA A 404 -33.02 37.49 -17.99
N ALA A 405 -33.81 37.21 -16.96
CA ALA A 405 -33.49 36.16 -15.99
C ALA A 405 -33.70 34.80 -16.66
N VAL A 406 -32.60 34.10 -16.95
CA VAL A 406 -32.65 32.74 -17.50
C VAL A 406 -33.04 31.78 -16.39
N PHE A 407 -34.30 31.34 -16.41
CA PHE A 407 -34.71 30.15 -15.66
C PHE A 407 -33.88 28.95 -16.14
N PRO A 408 -33.41 28.06 -15.26
CA PRO A 408 -32.66 26.88 -15.68
C PRO A 408 -33.56 25.99 -16.55
N MET A 409 -33.25 25.89 -17.85
CA MET A 409 -33.84 24.85 -18.68
C MET A 409 -33.43 23.48 -18.10
N ALA A 410 -34.36 22.52 -18.13
CA ALA A 410 -34.07 21.17 -17.66
C ALA A 410 -32.89 20.59 -18.45
N ALA A 411 -31.79 20.28 -17.75
CA ALA A 411 -30.59 19.72 -18.36
C ALA A 411 -30.97 18.45 -19.14
N ILE A 412 -30.53 18.36 -20.39
CA ILE A 412 -30.86 17.23 -21.26
C ILE A 412 -29.99 16.05 -20.83
N ARG A 413 -30.44 15.28 -19.84
CA ARG A 413 -29.74 14.08 -19.41
C ARG A 413 -29.97 12.94 -20.41
N LYS A 414 -28.90 12.22 -20.74
CA LYS A 414 -28.96 11.00 -21.56
C LYS A 414 -28.18 9.86 -20.91
N LYS A 415 -28.74 8.65 -20.95
CA LYS A 415 -28.06 7.43 -20.49
C LYS A 415 -27.44 6.69 -21.67
N LEU A 416 -26.15 6.42 -21.56
CA LEU A 416 -25.38 5.66 -22.53
C LEU A 416 -24.74 4.47 -21.84
N VAL A 417 -24.87 3.27 -22.40
CA VAL A 417 -24.17 2.05 -21.95
C VAL A 417 -23.17 1.64 -23.01
N ILE A 418 -21.97 1.23 -22.61
CA ILE A 418 -20.97 0.65 -23.52
C ILE A 418 -20.83 -0.85 -23.28
N VAL A 419 -20.81 -1.64 -24.35
CA VAL A 419 -20.80 -3.12 -24.32
C VAL A 419 -19.79 -3.67 -25.34
N GLY A 420 -19.38 -4.93 -25.21
CA GLY A 420 -18.32 -5.54 -26.01
C GLY A 420 -17.33 -6.36 -25.16
N ASP A 421 -16.43 -7.08 -25.82
CA ASP A 421 -15.54 -8.10 -25.24
C ASP A 421 -14.60 -7.63 -24.11
N GLY A 422 -13.99 -8.58 -23.41
CA GLY A 422 -12.91 -8.32 -22.46
C GLY A 422 -11.77 -7.53 -23.11
N ALA A 423 -11.12 -6.65 -22.35
CA ALA A 423 -9.99 -5.81 -22.79
C ALA A 423 -10.20 -4.89 -24.03
N CYS A 424 -11.36 -4.86 -24.70
CA CYS A 424 -11.59 -4.08 -25.94
C CYS A 424 -11.61 -2.53 -25.80
N GLY A 425 -11.08 -1.98 -24.70
CA GLY A 425 -10.85 -0.53 -24.53
C GLY A 425 -12.01 0.29 -23.94
N LYS A 426 -13.17 -0.31 -23.62
CA LYS A 426 -14.37 0.39 -23.10
C LYS A 426 -14.08 1.39 -21.99
N THR A 427 -13.47 0.91 -20.91
CA THR A 427 -13.12 1.70 -19.72
C THR A 427 -12.16 2.84 -20.05
N CYS A 428 -11.14 2.57 -20.87
CA CYS A 428 -10.18 3.58 -21.32
C CYS A 428 -10.86 4.67 -22.16
N LEU A 429 -11.78 4.30 -23.06
CA LEU A 429 -12.55 5.24 -23.88
C LEU A 429 -13.42 6.17 -23.01
N LEU A 430 -14.11 5.62 -22.00
CA LEU A 430 -14.93 6.41 -21.08
C LEU A 430 -14.10 7.28 -20.14
N ILE A 431 -12.95 6.80 -19.64
CA ILE A 431 -12.05 7.58 -18.79
C ILE A 431 -11.43 8.74 -19.58
N VAL A 432 -10.94 8.51 -20.82
CA VAL A 432 -10.42 9.59 -21.68
C VAL A 432 -11.52 10.62 -21.97
N PHE A 433 -12.72 10.17 -22.35
CA PHE A 433 -13.83 11.08 -22.65
C PHE A 433 -14.33 11.90 -21.44
N SER A 434 -14.28 11.35 -20.23
CA SER A 434 -14.80 12.02 -19.02
C SER A 434 -13.76 12.73 -18.14
N LYS A 435 -12.46 12.44 -18.31
CA LYS A 435 -11.38 12.97 -17.46
C LYS A 435 -10.17 13.54 -18.24
N ASP A 436 -10.15 13.43 -19.58
CA ASP A 436 -9.02 13.83 -20.44
C ASP A 436 -7.67 13.20 -20.03
N GLN A 437 -7.73 11.94 -19.55
CA GLN A 437 -6.59 11.17 -19.04
C GLN A 437 -6.68 9.73 -19.54
N PHE A 438 -5.54 9.09 -19.80
CA PHE A 438 -5.48 7.66 -20.14
C PHE A 438 -5.01 6.84 -18.92
N PRO A 439 -5.67 5.72 -18.57
CA PRO A 439 -5.25 4.90 -17.43
C PRO A 439 -4.02 4.06 -17.79
N GLU A 440 -2.91 4.24 -17.06
CA GLU A 440 -1.67 3.46 -17.25
C GLU A 440 -1.71 2.07 -16.60
N VAL A 441 -2.68 1.81 -15.71
CA VAL A 441 -2.85 0.53 -14.99
C VAL A 441 -4.16 -0.11 -15.40
N TYR A 442 -4.11 -1.38 -15.82
CA TYR A 442 -5.31 -2.16 -16.14
C TYR A 442 -6.01 -2.63 -14.86
N VAL A 443 -7.29 -2.30 -14.74
CA VAL A 443 -8.19 -2.79 -13.69
C VAL A 443 -9.43 -3.37 -14.37
N PRO A 444 -9.79 -4.65 -14.18
CA PRO A 444 -10.99 -5.24 -14.77
C PRO A 444 -12.27 -4.57 -14.24
N THR A 445 -13.00 -3.88 -15.11
CA THR A 445 -14.30 -3.29 -14.75
C THR A 445 -15.36 -4.35 -14.58
N VAL A 446 -15.98 -4.39 -13.40
CA VAL A 446 -17.22 -5.16 -13.15
C VAL A 446 -18.42 -4.35 -13.68
N PHE A 447 -18.62 -3.16 -13.11
CA PHE A 447 -19.66 -2.20 -13.49
C PHE A 447 -19.34 -0.83 -12.87
N GLU A 448 -19.28 0.23 -13.68
CA GLU A 448 -18.99 1.60 -13.20
C GLU A 448 -19.91 2.65 -13.85
N ASN A 449 -20.04 3.81 -13.19
CA ASN A 449 -20.85 4.94 -13.67
C ASN A 449 -20.02 6.22 -13.70
N TYR A 450 -19.97 6.85 -14.87
CA TYR A 450 -19.33 8.14 -15.10
C TYR A 450 -20.39 9.19 -15.48
N VAL A 451 -20.09 10.46 -15.21
CA VAL A 451 -20.89 11.59 -15.69
C VAL A 451 -19.96 12.54 -16.44
N ALA A 452 -20.37 12.98 -17.62
CA ALA A 452 -19.65 13.95 -18.43
C ALA A 452 -20.65 14.88 -19.12
N ASP A 453 -20.39 16.19 -19.08
CA ASP A 453 -21.19 17.19 -19.78
C ASP A 453 -20.60 17.45 -21.18
N ILE A 454 -21.45 17.52 -22.19
CA ILE A 454 -21.06 17.81 -23.59
C ILE A 454 -22.02 18.81 -24.22
N GLU A 455 -21.48 19.71 -25.06
CA GLU A 455 -22.29 20.53 -25.96
C GLU A 455 -22.41 19.87 -27.34
N VAL A 456 -23.64 19.58 -27.78
CA VAL A 456 -23.93 19.05 -29.12
C VAL A 456 -25.08 19.85 -29.72
N ASP A 457 -24.95 20.30 -30.98
CA ASP A 457 -25.95 21.12 -31.69
C ASP A 457 -26.44 22.36 -30.90
N GLY A 458 -25.53 23.01 -30.17
CA GLY A 458 -25.84 24.17 -29.32
C GLY A 458 -26.67 23.84 -28.07
N LYS A 459 -26.67 22.58 -27.62
CA LYS A 459 -27.38 22.11 -26.42
C LYS A 459 -26.39 21.44 -25.47
N GLN A 460 -26.46 21.84 -24.21
CA GLN A 460 -25.76 21.20 -23.10
C GLN A 460 -26.47 19.91 -22.70
N VAL A 461 -25.73 18.79 -22.66
CA VAL A 461 -26.23 17.42 -22.44
C VAL A 461 -25.40 16.75 -21.35
N GLU A 462 -26.07 16.31 -20.28
CA GLU A 462 -25.45 15.53 -19.19
C GLU A 462 -25.46 14.04 -19.60
N LEU A 463 -24.30 13.49 -19.99
CA LEU A 463 -24.17 12.07 -20.29
C LEU A 463 -23.91 11.28 -19.01
N ALA A 464 -24.83 10.37 -18.68
CA ALA A 464 -24.60 9.30 -17.71
C ALA A 464 -24.08 8.07 -18.46
N LEU A 465 -22.78 7.82 -18.34
CA LEU A 465 -22.05 6.77 -19.04
C LEU A 465 -21.92 5.55 -18.13
N TRP A 466 -22.34 4.38 -18.60
CA TRP A 466 -22.38 3.12 -17.84
C TRP A 466 -21.37 2.15 -18.47
N ASP A 467 -20.30 1.86 -17.75
CA ASP A 467 -19.26 0.91 -18.17
C ASP A 467 -19.58 -0.52 -17.70
N THR A 468 -19.22 -1.52 -18.51
CA THR A 468 -19.63 -2.91 -18.28
C THR A 468 -18.50 -3.92 -18.47
N ALA A 469 -18.53 -4.99 -17.66
CA ALA A 469 -17.65 -6.13 -17.83
C ALA A 469 -17.84 -6.82 -19.20
N GLY A 470 -16.77 -6.96 -19.97
CA GLY A 470 -16.76 -7.72 -21.23
C GLY A 470 -16.50 -9.22 -21.09
N GLN A 471 -16.32 -9.70 -19.86
CA GLN A 471 -16.06 -11.11 -19.51
C GLN A 471 -17.38 -11.87 -19.30
N GLU A 472 -17.39 -13.16 -19.65
CA GLU A 472 -18.60 -14.01 -19.66
C GLU A 472 -19.15 -14.30 -18.26
N ASP A 473 -18.28 -14.30 -17.24
CA ASP A 473 -18.67 -14.44 -15.82
C ASP A 473 -19.71 -13.38 -15.36
N TYR A 474 -19.79 -12.26 -16.08
CA TYR A 474 -20.68 -11.14 -15.79
C TYR A 474 -21.90 -11.04 -16.71
N ASP A 475 -22.11 -12.01 -17.62
CA ASP A 475 -23.24 -12.03 -18.58
C ASP A 475 -24.63 -11.97 -17.91
N ARG A 476 -24.73 -12.33 -16.63
CA ARG A 476 -25.99 -12.24 -15.84
C ARG A 476 -26.15 -10.91 -15.11
N LEU A 477 -25.08 -10.15 -14.93
CA LEU A 477 -25.08 -8.85 -14.24
C LEU A 477 -25.13 -7.69 -15.23
N ARG A 478 -24.52 -7.86 -16.41
CA ARG A 478 -24.48 -6.83 -17.46
C ARG A 478 -25.86 -6.32 -17.91
N PRO A 479 -26.90 -7.15 -18.15
CA PRO A 479 -28.15 -6.62 -18.67
C PRO A 479 -28.97 -5.83 -17.63
N LEU A 480 -28.57 -5.87 -16.34
CA LEU A 480 -29.08 -4.95 -15.31
C LEU A 480 -28.69 -3.49 -15.58
N SER A 481 -27.67 -3.27 -16.42
CA SER A 481 -27.28 -1.94 -16.89
C SER A 481 -28.20 -1.38 -18.00
N TYR A 482 -29.01 -2.21 -18.66
CA TYR A 482 -29.76 -1.81 -19.87
C TYR A 482 -31.07 -1.04 -19.66
N PRO A 483 -31.83 -1.16 -18.55
CA PRO A 483 -33.04 -0.37 -18.32
C PRO A 483 -32.83 1.15 -18.43
N ASP A 484 -33.80 1.82 -19.07
CA ASP A 484 -33.84 3.27 -19.37
C ASP A 484 -32.63 3.85 -20.12
N THR A 485 -31.88 3.02 -20.85
CA THR A 485 -30.80 3.46 -21.74
C THR A 485 -31.35 4.20 -22.97
N ASP A 486 -30.73 5.31 -23.36
CA ASP A 486 -31.04 6.06 -24.59
C ASP A 486 -30.20 5.56 -25.79
N VAL A 487 -28.93 5.21 -25.57
CA VAL A 487 -27.96 4.76 -26.59
C VAL A 487 -27.10 3.61 -26.04
N ILE A 488 -26.89 2.58 -26.86
CA ILE A 488 -25.88 1.54 -26.59
C ILE A 488 -24.72 1.74 -27.57
N LEU A 489 -23.49 1.85 -27.06
CA LEU A 489 -22.27 1.82 -27.86
C LEU A 489 -21.70 0.41 -27.91
N MET A 490 -21.54 -0.10 -29.12
CA MET A 490 -20.87 -1.37 -29.41
C MET A 490 -19.36 -1.13 -29.56
N CYS A 491 -18.54 -1.73 -28.70
CA CYS A 491 -17.10 -1.51 -28.64
C CYS A 491 -16.34 -2.81 -28.96
N PHE A 492 -15.50 -2.76 -30.00
CA PHE A 492 -14.61 -3.85 -30.41
C PHE A 492 -13.18 -3.32 -30.56
N SER A 493 -12.19 -4.21 -30.44
CA SER A 493 -10.79 -3.82 -30.65
C SER A 493 -10.35 -4.09 -32.09
N ILE A 494 -9.55 -3.20 -32.65
CA ILE A 494 -9.10 -3.29 -34.06
C ILE A 494 -8.01 -4.36 -34.24
N ASP A 495 -7.37 -4.81 -33.15
CA ASP A 495 -6.40 -5.90 -33.09
C ASP A 495 -7.01 -7.27 -32.72
N SER A 496 -8.28 -7.33 -32.32
CA SER A 496 -9.04 -8.57 -32.06
C SER A 496 -10.22 -8.68 -33.03
N PRO A 497 -10.07 -9.40 -34.16
CA PRO A 497 -11.15 -9.61 -35.14
C PRO A 497 -12.40 -10.24 -34.51
N ASP A 498 -12.20 -11.22 -33.63
CA ASP A 498 -13.24 -11.94 -32.89
C ASP A 498 -14.15 -10.96 -32.13
N SER A 499 -13.58 -9.91 -31.54
CA SER A 499 -14.35 -8.88 -30.82
C SER A 499 -15.27 -8.04 -31.72
N LEU A 500 -15.03 -8.00 -33.03
CA LEU A 500 -15.93 -7.41 -34.03
C LEU A 500 -16.98 -8.42 -34.50
N GLU A 501 -16.60 -9.68 -34.70
CA GLU A 501 -17.51 -10.77 -35.11
C GLU A 501 -18.53 -11.09 -33.99
N ASN A 502 -18.13 -10.95 -32.72
CA ASN A 502 -19.01 -11.03 -31.56
C ASN A 502 -20.07 -9.92 -31.49
N ILE A 503 -19.91 -8.76 -32.14
CA ILE A 503 -20.88 -7.65 -32.07
C ILE A 503 -22.28 -8.06 -32.56
N PRO A 504 -22.47 -8.59 -33.79
CA PRO A 504 -23.77 -9.07 -34.25
C PRO A 504 -24.26 -10.34 -33.51
N GLU A 505 -23.38 -11.26 -33.12
CA GLU A 505 -23.78 -12.58 -32.62
C GLU A 505 -24.00 -12.66 -31.10
N LYS A 506 -23.23 -11.89 -30.31
CA LYS A 506 -23.28 -11.90 -28.83
C LYS A 506 -23.84 -10.62 -28.24
N TRP A 507 -23.37 -9.45 -28.71
CA TRP A 507 -23.67 -8.16 -28.08
C TRP A 507 -24.97 -7.52 -28.57
N THR A 508 -25.36 -7.74 -29.82
CA THR A 508 -26.62 -7.22 -30.38
C THR A 508 -27.88 -7.94 -29.86
N PRO A 509 -27.89 -9.26 -29.58
CA PRO A 509 -29.08 -9.97 -29.08
C PRO A 509 -29.35 -9.88 -27.57
N GLU A 510 -28.52 -9.17 -26.79
CA GLU A 510 -28.56 -9.20 -25.32
C GLU A 510 -29.74 -8.36 -24.74
N GLU A 511 -30.84 -9.00 -24.39
CA GLU A 511 -32.00 -8.34 -23.77
C GLU A 511 -31.81 -8.04 -22.26
N PRO A 512 -32.43 -6.98 -21.71
CA PRO A 512 -32.45 -6.73 -20.27
C PRO A 512 -33.12 -7.89 -19.50
N VAL A 513 -32.58 -8.23 -18.32
CA VAL A 513 -33.16 -9.25 -17.42
C VAL A 513 -34.62 -8.88 -17.12
N LYS A 514 -35.53 -9.83 -17.32
CA LYS A 514 -36.97 -9.62 -17.06
C LYS A 514 -37.26 -9.76 -15.57
N PRO A 515 -38.24 -9.00 -15.01
CA PRO A 515 -38.66 -9.12 -13.61
C PRO A 515 -39.06 -10.55 -13.20
N GLU A 516 -39.45 -11.38 -14.16
CA GLU A 516 -39.80 -12.79 -13.97
C GLU A 516 -38.56 -13.67 -13.76
N GLU A 517 -37.47 -13.42 -14.47
CA GLU A 517 -36.20 -14.16 -14.37
C GLU A 517 -35.50 -13.85 -13.04
N GLY A 518 -35.59 -12.61 -12.56
CA GLY A 518 -35.14 -12.22 -11.21
C GLY A 518 -35.90 -12.93 -10.09
N ARG A 519 -37.24 -13.01 -10.21
CA ARG A 519 -38.09 -13.80 -9.29
C ARG A 519 -37.74 -15.28 -9.32
N ASP A 520 -37.51 -15.86 -10.51
CA ASP A 520 -37.13 -17.26 -10.66
C ASP A 520 -35.75 -17.56 -10.06
N MET A 521 -34.79 -16.65 -10.18
CA MET A 521 -33.49 -16.80 -9.51
C MET A 521 -33.63 -16.77 -7.98
N ALA A 522 -34.39 -15.82 -7.44
CA ALA A 522 -34.68 -15.74 -6.00
C ALA A 522 -35.35 -17.02 -5.46
N ASN A 523 -36.31 -17.57 -6.22
CA ASN A 523 -36.93 -18.87 -5.91
C ASN A 523 -35.90 -20.02 -5.90
N ARG A 524 -35.01 -20.09 -6.90
CA ARG A 524 -33.98 -21.14 -7.01
C ARG A 524 -32.96 -21.13 -5.87
N ILE A 525 -32.54 -19.94 -5.43
CA ILE A 525 -31.59 -19.79 -4.30
C ILE A 525 -32.29 -19.77 -2.92
N ASN A 526 -33.62 -19.89 -2.88
CA ASN A 526 -34.44 -19.79 -1.67
C ASN A 526 -34.17 -18.47 -0.88
N ALA A 527 -34.08 -17.36 -1.61
CA ALA A 527 -34.06 -16.01 -1.03
C ALA A 527 -35.43 -15.66 -0.42
N PHE A 528 -35.48 -14.59 0.39
CA PHE A 528 -36.73 -14.17 1.02
C PHE A 528 -37.73 -13.52 0.04
N GLY A 529 -37.24 -13.01 -1.09
CA GLY A 529 -38.04 -12.42 -2.15
C GLY A 529 -37.16 -11.93 -3.30
N TYR A 530 -37.75 -11.14 -4.19
CA TYR A 530 -37.06 -10.35 -5.21
C TYR A 530 -37.76 -8.99 -5.33
N LEU A 531 -36.99 -7.91 -5.40
CA LEU A 531 -37.50 -6.55 -5.57
C LEU A 531 -36.55 -5.74 -6.46
N GLU A 532 -37.13 -5.03 -7.42
CA GLU A 532 -36.48 -3.94 -8.14
C GLU A 532 -36.64 -2.63 -7.36
N CYS A 533 -35.60 -1.81 -7.33
CA CYS A 533 -35.67 -0.46 -6.78
C CYS A 533 -34.69 0.48 -7.48
N SER A 534 -34.92 1.79 -7.34
CA SER A 534 -34.08 2.83 -7.90
C SER A 534 -33.87 3.95 -6.89
N ALA A 535 -32.68 4.00 -6.29
CA ALA A 535 -32.28 5.09 -5.41
C ALA A 535 -32.35 6.48 -6.09
N LYS A 536 -32.25 6.52 -7.42
CA LYS A 536 -32.32 7.74 -8.23
C LYS A 536 -33.74 8.30 -8.38
N THR A 537 -34.74 7.47 -8.59
CA THR A 537 -36.16 7.88 -8.66
C THR A 537 -36.87 7.80 -7.31
N LYS A 538 -36.25 7.16 -6.32
CA LYS A 538 -36.79 6.77 -5.00
C LYS A 538 -37.87 5.68 -5.07
N ASP A 539 -38.03 5.04 -6.22
CA ASP A 539 -39.02 3.99 -6.47
C ASP A 539 -38.54 2.63 -5.94
N GLY A 540 -39.45 1.83 -5.36
CA GLY A 540 -39.16 0.54 -4.72
C GLY A 540 -38.22 0.56 -3.49
N VAL A 541 -37.56 1.69 -3.19
CA VAL A 541 -36.52 1.78 -2.15
C VAL A 541 -37.09 1.49 -0.76
N ARG A 542 -38.30 2.00 -0.47
CA ARG A 542 -38.97 1.78 0.81
C ARG A 542 -39.36 0.31 0.96
N GLU A 543 -39.87 -0.27 -0.12
CA GLU A 543 -40.37 -1.63 -0.21
C GLU A 543 -39.25 -2.64 0.05
N VAL A 544 -38.03 -2.36 -0.42
CA VAL A 544 -36.81 -3.12 -0.10
C VAL A 544 -36.51 -3.11 1.39
N PHE A 545 -36.45 -1.94 2.04
CA PHE A 545 -36.20 -1.87 3.48
C PHE A 545 -37.34 -2.51 4.31
N GLU A 546 -38.60 -2.37 3.89
CA GLU A 546 -39.72 -3.06 4.53
C GLU A 546 -39.66 -4.59 4.35
N MET A 547 -39.30 -5.09 3.17
CA MET A 547 -39.13 -6.54 2.94
C MET A 547 -37.94 -7.10 3.72
N ALA A 548 -36.80 -6.41 3.75
CA ALA A 548 -35.64 -6.78 4.56
C ALA A 548 -35.98 -6.83 6.07
N THR A 549 -36.76 -5.85 6.56
CA THR A 549 -37.25 -5.84 7.94
C THR A 549 -38.18 -7.04 8.23
N ARG A 550 -39.08 -7.37 7.29
CA ARG A 550 -39.95 -8.56 7.40
C ARG A 550 -39.14 -9.86 7.41
N ALA A 551 -38.06 -9.97 6.62
CA ALA A 551 -37.17 -11.13 6.60
C ALA A 551 -36.49 -11.35 7.96
N ALA A 552 -35.84 -10.31 8.49
CA ALA A 552 -35.15 -10.35 9.78
C ALA A 552 -36.09 -10.68 10.95
N LEU A 553 -37.33 -10.18 10.93
CA LEU A 553 -38.34 -10.48 11.94
C LEU A 553 -38.87 -11.92 11.84
N GLN A 554 -39.00 -12.49 10.64
CA GLN A 554 -39.42 -13.88 10.47
C GLN A 554 -38.31 -14.88 10.84
N ALA A 555 -37.04 -14.54 10.60
CA ALA A 555 -35.89 -15.36 11.02
C ALA A 555 -35.94 -15.71 12.52
N ARG A 556 -36.26 -14.73 13.38
CA ARG A 556 -36.35 -14.94 14.85
C ARG A 556 -37.51 -15.84 15.29
N LYS A 557 -38.50 -16.11 14.44
CA LYS A 557 -39.64 -17.01 14.76
C LYS A 557 -39.40 -18.47 14.40
N ARG A 558 -38.47 -18.78 13.48
CA ARG A 558 -38.06 -20.16 13.15
C ARG A 558 -36.82 -20.52 13.97
N GLY A 559 -37.03 -21.23 15.08
CA GLY A 559 -35.97 -21.50 16.06
C GLY A 559 -34.74 -22.22 15.48
N LYS A 560 -33.55 -21.71 15.81
CA LYS A 560 -32.22 -22.25 15.49
C LYS A 560 -31.96 -22.63 14.02
N LYS A 561 -31.47 -21.67 13.24
CA LYS A 561 -30.32 -21.89 12.33
C LYS A 561 -29.50 -20.59 12.19
N THR A 562 -28.18 -20.72 12.14
CA THR A 562 -27.23 -19.60 12.05
C THR A 562 -26.80 -19.42 10.59
N GLY A 563 -27.49 -18.54 9.88
CA GLY A 563 -27.14 -18.13 8.52
C GLY A 563 -27.89 -16.84 8.16
N CYS A 564 -27.30 -16.00 7.31
CA CYS A 564 -28.00 -14.84 6.79
C CYS A 564 -29.09 -15.26 5.80
N LEU A 565 -30.22 -14.54 5.80
CA LEU A 565 -31.18 -14.62 4.70
C LEU A 565 -30.66 -13.76 3.56
N LEU A 566 -30.58 -14.32 2.35
CA LEU A 566 -30.49 -13.49 1.15
C LEU A 566 -31.85 -12.84 0.85
N LEU A 567 -31.75 -11.63 0.29
CA LEU A 567 -32.80 -10.74 -0.18
C LEU A 567 -32.45 -10.30 -1.60
#